data_AF-A0AB36GXG5-F1
#
_entry.id   AF-A0AB36GXG5-F1
#
_cell.length_a   1.000
_cell.length_b   1.000
_cell.length_c   1.000
_cell.angle_alpha   90.00
_cell.angle_beta   90.00
_cell.angle_gamma   90.00
#
_symmetry.space_group_name_H-M   'P 1'
#
loop_
_entity.id
_entity.type
_entity.pdbx_description
1 polymer ?
#
loop_
_entity_poly.entity_id
_entity_poly.type
_entity_poly.pdbx_seq_one_letter_code
_entity_poly.pdbx_strand_id
1 'polypeptide(L)'
;GGGSDSSKRDDYSGEVKFEKFDTSAGNYEPATREHPAKNVPKPIKPDNLNEKSVESFYQNIAFIVAGMQYLYMTADGSALKESNIKGKEQLSKLEEQIKSSGVPDKSWFEDFTVKAFLDTPQPKVEGDNYTWEGKVSANLGSFTVQNGQVTDIPEKSRHQEVPQTFKGTYKDGKWEIDLGMSSSASSGASGGASTGSGSGGGFGF
;
A
#
# COMPACT_ATOMS: atom_id res chain seq x y z
N GLY A 1 -41.20 2.36 13.68
CA GLY A 1 -40.07 2.79 14.49
C GLY A 1 -38.79 2.31 13.86
N GLY A 2 -37.76 3.15 13.82
CA GLY A 2 -36.40 2.79 13.43
C GLY A 2 -36.14 2.83 11.93
N GLY A 3 -36.15 4.03 11.34
CA GLY A 3 -35.46 4.23 10.06
C GLY A 3 -33.96 4.06 10.29
N SER A 4 -33.33 3.18 9.52
CA SER A 4 -31.88 3.05 9.48
C SER A 4 -31.32 4.32 8.84
N ASP A 5 -31.02 5.32 9.66
CA ASP A 5 -30.20 6.44 9.24
C ASP A 5 -28.84 5.85 8.86
N SER A 6 -28.58 5.72 7.56
CA SER A 6 -27.23 5.52 7.05
C SER A 6 -26.46 6.81 7.31
N SER A 7 -25.97 6.97 8.54
CA SER A 7 -25.16 8.12 8.93
C SER A 7 -23.97 8.18 7.98
N LYS A 8 -23.92 9.20 7.11
CA LYS A 8 -22.73 9.47 6.32
C LYS A 8 -21.57 9.63 7.29
N ARG A 9 -20.47 8.92 7.03
CA ARG A 9 -19.26 9.09 7.81
C ARG A 9 -18.73 10.51 7.57
N ASP A 10 -18.68 11.29 8.63
CA ASP A 10 -18.23 12.69 8.58
C ASP A 10 -16.75 12.84 9.01
N ASP A 11 -16.14 11.76 9.53
CA ASP A 11 -14.73 11.74 9.93
C ASP A 11 -14.00 10.50 9.41
N TYR A 12 -13.12 10.72 8.43
CA TYR A 12 -12.23 9.72 7.84
C TYR A 12 -10.80 9.78 8.37
N SER A 13 -10.49 10.64 9.34
CA SER A 13 -9.15 10.74 9.91
C SER A 13 -8.70 9.45 10.61
N GLY A 14 -7.39 9.29 10.76
CA GLY A 14 -6.77 8.11 11.35
C GLY A 14 -6.62 6.97 10.35
N GLU A 15 -6.61 5.72 10.84
CA GLU A 15 -6.31 4.54 10.03
C GLU A 15 -7.35 4.32 8.93
N VAL A 16 -6.85 4.15 7.70
CA VAL A 16 -7.65 3.72 6.56
C VAL A 16 -7.94 2.23 6.70
N LYS A 17 -9.23 1.87 6.70
CA LYS A 17 -9.69 0.49 6.87
C LYS A 17 -10.24 -0.07 5.57
N PHE A 18 -9.87 -1.31 5.28
CA PHE A 18 -10.38 -2.09 4.17
C PHE A 18 -10.80 -3.46 4.69
N GLU A 19 -12.02 -3.90 4.36
CA GLU A 19 -12.64 -5.09 4.98
C GLU A 19 -13.11 -6.15 3.96
N LYS A 20 -13.10 -5.85 2.66
CA LYS A 20 -13.61 -6.75 1.62
C LYS A 20 -12.50 -7.63 1.05
N PHE A 21 -12.35 -8.84 1.57
CA PHE A 21 -11.33 -9.80 1.09
C PHE A 21 -11.94 -11.13 0.64
N ASP A 22 -11.32 -11.73 -0.38
CA ASP A 22 -11.54 -13.11 -0.80
C ASP A 22 -10.63 -14.01 0.05
N THR A 23 -11.26 -14.92 0.79
CA THR A 23 -10.61 -15.90 1.69
C THR A 23 -10.75 -17.33 1.18
N SER A 24 -11.18 -17.52 -0.08
CA SER A 24 -11.38 -18.83 -0.69
C SER A 24 -10.12 -19.69 -0.80
N ALA A 25 -8.93 -19.07 -0.70
CA ALA A 25 -7.64 -19.78 -0.65
C ALA A 25 -7.45 -20.62 0.62
N GLY A 26 -8.23 -20.38 1.69
CA GLY A 26 -8.16 -21.10 2.96
C GLY A 26 -7.89 -20.17 4.14
N ASN A 27 -7.67 -20.77 5.32
CA ASN A 27 -7.33 -20.01 6.52
C ASN A 27 -5.94 -19.38 6.39
N TYR A 28 -5.82 -18.10 6.74
CA TYR A 28 -4.53 -17.41 6.75
C TYR A 28 -3.55 -18.09 7.71
N GLU A 29 -2.34 -18.37 7.22
CA GLU A 29 -1.21 -18.84 8.03
C GLU A 29 -0.14 -17.74 8.02
N PRO A 30 0.30 -17.23 9.19
CA PRO A 30 1.34 -16.22 9.25
C PRO A 30 2.70 -16.75 8.76
N ALA A 31 3.58 -15.85 8.37
CA ALA A 31 4.94 -16.23 7.97
C ALA A 31 5.75 -16.73 9.17
N THR A 32 6.68 -17.64 8.91
CA THR A 32 7.61 -18.21 9.89
C THR A 32 9.04 -18.09 9.37
N ARG A 33 10.03 -18.60 10.11
CA ARG A 33 11.42 -18.62 9.62
C ARG A 33 11.60 -19.64 8.47
N GLU A 34 10.65 -20.55 8.32
CA GLU A 34 10.71 -21.69 7.40
C GLU A 34 9.83 -21.51 6.16
N HIS A 35 8.74 -20.75 6.24
CA HIS A 35 7.85 -20.52 5.11
C HIS A 35 7.24 -19.10 5.12
N PRO A 36 6.91 -18.54 3.94
CA PRO A 36 6.15 -17.30 3.86
C PRO A 36 4.73 -17.47 4.41
N ALA A 37 4.01 -16.36 4.54
CA ALA A 37 2.59 -16.39 4.86
C ALA A 37 1.83 -17.16 3.76
N LYS A 38 0.82 -17.94 4.15
CA LYS A 38 -0.04 -18.69 3.22
C LYS A 38 -1.47 -18.21 3.31
N ASN A 39 -2.21 -18.40 2.21
CA ASN A 39 -3.61 -18.03 2.08
C ASN A 39 -3.85 -16.55 2.45
N VAL A 40 -2.95 -15.67 1.99
CA VAL A 40 -3.10 -14.21 2.16
C VAL A 40 -4.43 -13.81 1.52
N PRO A 41 -5.37 -13.19 2.26
CA PRO A 41 -6.66 -12.81 1.69
C PRO A 41 -6.50 -11.79 0.56
N LYS A 42 -7.13 -12.05 -0.59
CA LYS A 42 -7.03 -11.16 -1.75
C LYS A 42 -8.03 -10.00 -1.61
N PRO A 43 -7.60 -8.72 -1.71
CA PRO A 43 -8.53 -7.60 -1.71
C PRO A 43 -9.55 -7.68 -2.85
N ILE A 44 -10.84 -7.47 -2.54
CA ILE A 44 -11.93 -7.44 -3.53
C ILE A 44 -12.29 -6.00 -3.86
N LYS A 45 -12.30 -5.67 -5.15
CA LYS A 45 -12.68 -4.35 -5.63
C LYS A 45 -14.05 -3.91 -5.08
N PRO A 46 -14.16 -2.76 -4.38
CA PRO A 46 -15.45 -2.20 -3.99
C PRO A 46 -16.31 -1.76 -5.19
N ASP A 47 -17.62 -1.94 -5.08
CA ASP A 47 -18.58 -1.59 -6.15
C ASP A 47 -18.68 -0.08 -6.41
N ASN A 48 -18.47 0.72 -5.36
CA ASN A 48 -18.65 2.17 -5.38
C ASN A 48 -17.38 2.95 -5.73
N LEU A 49 -16.28 2.29 -6.16
CA LEU A 49 -14.99 2.96 -6.42
C LEU A 49 -15.02 4.06 -7.50
N ASN A 50 -16.10 4.19 -8.27
CA ASN A 50 -16.24 5.17 -9.35
C ASN A 50 -17.24 6.29 -9.03
N GLU A 51 -17.85 6.30 -7.84
CA GLU A 51 -18.75 7.37 -7.43
C GLU A 51 -17.96 8.65 -7.15
N LYS A 52 -18.45 9.81 -7.58
CA LYS A 52 -17.82 11.10 -7.24
C LYS A 52 -18.15 11.51 -5.80
N SER A 53 -17.52 10.86 -4.83
CA SER A 53 -17.76 11.10 -3.40
C SER A 53 -16.48 10.98 -2.58
N VAL A 54 -16.49 11.59 -1.39
CA VAL A 54 -15.40 11.46 -0.40
C VAL A 54 -15.23 9.99 0.03
N GLU A 55 -16.34 9.28 0.26
CA GLU A 55 -16.33 7.86 0.60
C GLU A 55 -15.66 7.03 -0.51
N SER A 56 -16.01 7.24 -1.78
CA SER A 56 -15.35 6.55 -2.89
C SER A 56 -13.86 6.86 -2.96
N PHE A 57 -13.46 8.11 -2.73
CA PHE A 57 -12.04 8.46 -2.68
C PHE A 57 -11.31 7.73 -1.53
N TYR A 58 -11.91 7.67 -0.34
CA TYR A 58 -11.41 6.88 0.79
C TYR A 58 -11.30 5.39 0.47
N GLN A 59 -12.34 4.79 -0.11
CA GLN A 59 -12.35 3.37 -0.50
C GLN A 59 -11.31 3.05 -1.57
N ASN A 60 -11.03 3.99 -2.47
CA ASN A 60 -9.94 3.84 -3.43
C ASN A 60 -8.58 3.77 -2.74
N ILE A 61 -8.29 4.68 -1.79
CA ILE A 61 -7.05 4.65 -1.00
C ILE A 61 -6.95 3.31 -0.25
N ALA A 62 -8.03 2.91 0.43
CA ALA A 62 -8.11 1.67 1.20
C ALA A 62 -7.81 0.43 0.35
N PHE A 63 -8.47 0.31 -0.81
CA PHE A 63 -8.30 -0.80 -1.73
C PHE A 63 -6.89 -0.85 -2.34
N ILE A 64 -6.31 0.31 -2.69
CA ILE A 64 -4.97 0.38 -3.25
C ILE A 64 -3.92 -0.01 -2.19
N VAL A 65 -4.03 0.47 -0.95
CA VAL A 65 -3.12 0.10 0.14
C VAL A 65 -3.18 -1.40 0.44
N ALA A 66 -4.39 -1.96 0.52
CA ALA A 66 -4.57 -3.41 0.66
C ALA A 66 -3.99 -4.18 -0.54
N GLY A 67 -4.17 -3.67 -1.76
CA GLY A 67 -3.59 -4.23 -2.98
C GLY A 67 -2.05 -4.20 -3.01
N MET A 68 -1.43 -3.14 -2.50
CA MET A 68 0.02 -3.05 -2.34
C MET A 68 0.54 -4.07 -1.34
N GLN A 69 -0.10 -4.20 -0.17
CA GLN A 69 0.28 -5.23 0.80
C GLN A 69 0.18 -6.62 0.19
N TYR A 70 -0.93 -6.94 -0.47
CA TYR A 70 -1.12 -8.23 -1.11
C TYR A 70 -0.05 -8.49 -2.18
N LEU A 71 0.28 -7.50 -3.02
CA LEU A 71 1.35 -7.61 -4.00
C LEU A 71 2.72 -7.93 -3.36
N TYR A 72 3.13 -7.24 -2.30
CA TYR A 72 4.43 -7.50 -1.65
C TYR A 72 4.48 -8.82 -0.86
N MET A 73 3.32 -9.36 -0.47
CA MET A 73 3.27 -10.65 0.21
C MET A 73 3.18 -11.84 -0.74
N THR A 74 2.68 -11.64 -1.97
CA THR A 74 2.32 -12.75 -2.89
C THR A 74 2.90 -12.63 -4.29
N ALA A 75 3.48 -11.48 -4.62
CA ALA A 75 3.90 -11.10 -5.97
C ALA A 75 2.75 -11.10 -7.00
N ASP A 76 1.49 -11.01 -6.55
CA ASP A 76 0.29 -10.90 -7.39
C ASP A 76 -0.31 -9.49 -7.28
N GLY A 77 -0.25 -8.71 -8.37
CA GLY A 77 -0.80 -7.35 -8.45
C GLY A 77 -2.19 -7.30 -9.11
N SER A 78 -2.93 -8.41 -9.20
CA SER A 78 -4.27 -8.45 -9.79
C SER A 78 -5.25 -7.46 -9.16
N ALA A 79 -5.23 -7.29 -7.83
CA ALA A 79 -6.06 -6.28 -7.15
C ALA A 79 -5.72 -4.84 -7.61
N LEU A 80 -4.43 -4.52 -7.74
CA LEU A 80 -3.99 -3.19 -8.21
C LEU A 80 -4.36 -2.94 -9.67
N LYS A 81 -4.32 -3.97 -10.52
CA LYS A 81 -4.78 -3.89 -11.92
C LYS A 81 -6.28 -3.52 -12.01
N GLU A 82 -7.09 -3.93 -11.04
CA GLU A 82 -8.52 -3.61 -10.96
C GLU A 82 -8.84 -2.24 -10.32
N SER A 83 -7.88 -1.66 -9.60
CA SER A 83 -8.04 -0.40 -8.84
C SER A 83 -8.16 0.86 -9.72
N ASN A 84 -8.17 2.06 -9.14
CA ASN A 84 -8.06 3.31 -9.88
C ASN A 84 -6.68 3.99 -9.72
N ILE A 85 -5.65 3.24 -9.30
CA ILE A 85 -4.29 3.77 -9.21
C ILE A 85 -3.82 4.28 -10.57
N LYS A 86 -3.12 5.41 -10.56
CA LYS A 86 -2.40 5.97 -11.70
C LYS A 86 -1.16 5.14 -12.01
N GLY A 87 -0.71 5.14 -13.27
CA GLY A 87 0.52 4.45 -13.68
C GLY A 87 0.42 2.93 -13.73
N LYS A 88 -0.78 2.39 -13.98
CA LYS A 88 -1.03 0.93 -14.05
C LYS A 88 -0.12 0.21 -15.03
N GLU A 89 0.32 0.88 -16.08
CA GLU A 89 1.25 0.34 -17.08
C GLU A 89 2.60 -0.07 -16.48
N GLN A 90 3.00 0.47 -15.32
CA GLN A 90 4.23 0.07 -14.62
C GLN A 90 4.01 -1.12 -13.67
N LEU A 91 2.76 -1.51 -13.37
CA LEU A 91 2.48 -2.58 -12.40
C LEU A 91 3.06 -3.93 -12.84
N SER A 92 3.04 -4.25 -14.14
CA SER A 92 3.63 -5.50 -14.62
C SER A 92 5.14 -5.56 -14.36
N LYS A 93 5.84 -4.44 -14.53
CA LYS A 93 7.28 -4.36 -14.23
C LYS A 93 7.55 -4.46 -12.73
N LEU A 94 6.71 -3.84 -11.90
CA LEU A 94 6.80 -3.96 -10.45
C LEU A 94 6.55 -5.40 -9.99
N GLU A 95 5.54 -6.07 -10.52
CA GLU A 95 5.28 -7.49 -10.27
C GLU A 95 6.49 -8.36 -10.65
N GLU A 96 7.09 -8.13 -11.83
CA GLU A 96 8.30 -8.84 -12.26
C GLU A 96 9.50 -8.58 -11.34
N GLN A 97 9.68 -7.33 -10.87
CA GLN A 97 10.72 -6.96 -9.93
C GLN A 97 10.54 -7.68 -8.59
N ILE A 98 9.33 -7.70 -8.05
CA ILE A 98 9.00 -8.37 -6.78
C ILE A 98 9.19 -9.88 -6.90
N LYS A 99 8.75 -10.49 -8.01
CA LYS A 99 9.04 -11.92 -8.27
C LYS A 99 10.54 -12.19 -8.35
N SER A 100 11.28 -11.31 -9.01
CA SER A 100 12.73 -11.45 -9.18
C SER A 100 13.51 -11.27 -7.88
N SER A 101 12.97 -10.53 -6.90
CA SER A 101 13.55 -10.42 -5.55
C SER A 101 13.35 -11.68 -4.69
N GLY A 102 12.56 -12.64 -5.18
CA GLY A 102 12.31 -13.93 -4.55
C GLY A 102 10.98 -14.02 -3.79
N VAL A 103 10.12 -13.01 -3.85
CA VAL A 103 8.79 -13.08 -3.23
C VAL A 103 7.86 -13.99 -4.06
N PRO A 104 7.00 -14.80 -3.42
CA PRO A 104 6.94 -15.06 -1.98
C PRO A 104 7.85 -16.22 -1.54
N ASP A 105 8.32 -17.06 -2.46
CA ASP A 105 8.85 -18.39 -2.15
C ASP A 105 10.24 -18.41 -1.50
N LYS A 106 11.04 -17.36 -1.72
CA LYS A 106 12.43 -17.25 -1.27
C LYS A 106 12.66 -16.04 -0.38
N SER A 107 11.79 -15.04 -0.44
CA SER A 107 11.95 -13.78 0.29
C SER A 107 10.64 -13.38 0.95
N TRP A 108 10.65 -13.14 2.27
CA TRP A 108 9.50 -12.62 3.00
C TRP A 108 9.91 -11.95 4.31
N PHE A 109 8.96 -11.22 4.89
CA PHE A 109 9.03 -10.62 6.22
C PHE A 109 8.06 -11.37 7.15
N GLU A 110 8.36 -11.42 8.45
CA GLU A 110 7.51 -12.10 9.43
C GLU A 110 6.07 -11.56 9.46
N ASP A 111 5.94 -10.24 9.50
CA ASP A 111 4.66 -9.56 9.70
C ASP A 111 4.56 -8.32 8.79
N PHE A 112 4.65 -8.57 7.48
CA PHE A 112 4.51 -7.50 6.50
C PHE A 112 3.08 -6.95 6.49
N THR A 113 2.91 -5.73 7.01
CA THR A 113 1.63 -5.03 7.00
C THR A 113 1.83 -3.59 6.53
N VAL A 114 0.96 -3.12 5.64
CA VAL A 114 0.95 -1.72 5.17
C VAL A 114 -0.34 -1.06 5.63
N LYS A 115 -0.22 0.11 6.27
CA LYS A 115 -1.36 0.92 6.70
C LYS A 115 -1.22 2.34 6.17
N ALA A 116 -2.34 2.95 5.82
CA ALA A 116 -2.40 4.38 5.56
C ALA A 116 -3.17 5.08 6.68
N PHE A 117 -2.79 6.32 6.97
CA PHE A 117 -3.46 7.17 7.94
C PHE A 117 -3.74 8.52 7.30
N LEU A 118 -4.94 9.07 7.52
CA LEU A 118 -5.36 10.37 7.01
C LEU A 118 -5.34 11.41 8.14
N ASP A 119 -4.74 12.56 7.90
CA ASP A 119 -4.53 13.57 8.94
C ASP A 119 -5.80 14.36 9.27
N THR A 120 -6.74 14.45 8.32
CA THR A 120 -7.93 15.29 8.44
C THR A 120 -9.23 14.49 8.25
N PRO A 121 -10.33 14.86 8.93
CA PRO A 121 -11.63 14.20 8.79
C PRO A 121 -12.18 14.15 7.37
N GLN A 122 -11.87 15.18 6.57
CA GLN A 122 -12.35 15.35 5.19
C GLN A 122 -11.17 15.75 4.29
N PRO A 123 -11.21 15.42 2.99
CA PRO A 123 -10.17 15.84 2.07
C PRO A 123 -10.33 17.32 1.75
N LYS A 124 -9.24 17.95 1.31
CA LYS A 124 -9.34 19.22 0.59
C LYS A 124 -9.93 18.95 -0.79
N VAL A 125 -11.00 19.66 -1.15
CA VAL A 125 -11.71 19.51 -2.42
C VAL A 125 -11.60 20.78 -3.26
N GLU A 126 -11.06 20.65 -4.47
CA GLU A 126 -10.90 21.73 -5.44
C GLU A 126 -11.46 21.27 -6.80
N GLY A 127 -12.77 21.49 -6.99
CA GLY A 127 -13.49 21.03 -8.19
C GLY A 127 -13.54 19.50 -8.27
N ASP A 128 -12.81 18.94 -9.24
CA ASP A 128 -12.69 17.50 -9.46
C ASP A 128 -11.48 16.88 -8.73
N ASN A 129 -10.65 17.69 -8.05
CA ASN A 129 -9.44 17.24 -7.38
C ASN A 129 -9.64 17.15 -5.87
N TYR A 130 -9.33 15.99 -5.30
CA TYR A 130 -9.45 15.67 -3.89
C TYR A 130 -8.04 15.37 -3.36
N THR A 131 -7.70 15.91 -2.20
CA THR A 131 -6.39 15.70 -1.58
C THR A 131 -6.54 15.41 -0.10
N TRP A 132 -5.89 14.35 0.36
CA TRP A 132 -5.66 14.09 1.78
C TRP A 132 -4.16 14.06 2.05
N GLU A 133 -3.75 14.78 3.08
CA GLU A 133 -2.45 14.56 3.70
C GLU A 133 -2.55 13.42 4.71
N GLY A 134 -1.44 12.73 4.91
CA GLY A 134 -1.38 11.58 5.78
C GLY A 134 -0.01 10.94 5.80
N LYS A 135 0.00 9.65 6.15
CA LYS A 135 1.19 8.81 6.12
C LYS A 135 0.87 7.39 5.72
N VAL A 136 1.89 6.70 5.21
CA VAL A 136 1.89 5.25 5.06
C VAL A 136 2.89 4.67 6.06
N SER A 137 2.49 3.64 6.79
CA SER A 137 3.36 2.86 7.67
C SER A 137 3.50 1.44 7.16
N ALA A 138 4.71 0.89 7.22
CA ALA A 138 4.99 -0.53 7.02
C ALA A 138 5.50 -1.15 8.32
N ASN A 139 4.94 -2.30 8.70
CA ASN A 139 5.55 -3.23 9.65
C ASN A 139 6.27 -4.31 8.85
N LEU A 140 7.49 -4.66 9.25
CA LEU A 140 8.31 -5.72 8.67
C LEU A 140 8.42 -6.94 9.59
N GLY A 141 7.90 -6.86 10.82
CA GLY A 141 8.09 -7.87 11.84
C GLY A 141 9.53 -7.94 12.35
N SER A 142 9.84 -9.00 13.09
CA SER A 142 11.11 -9.18 13.82
C SER A 142 12.21 -9.86 13.02
N PHE A 143 11.89 -10.48 11.87
CA PHE A 143 12.87 -11.07 10.98
C PHE A 143 12.43 -10.99 9.51
N THR A 144 13.40 -11.16 8.62
CA THR A 144 13.19 -11.42 7.20
C THR A 144 13.91 -12.71 6.81
N VAL A 145 13.39 -13.40 5.82
CA VAL A 145 14.04 -14.54 5.17
C VAL A 145 14.37 -14.15 3.74
N GLN A 146 15.59 -14.46 3.30
CA GLN A 146 16.00 -14.31 1.90
C GLN A 146 16.82 -15.53 1.47
N ASN A 147 16.36 -16.23 0.44
CA ASN A 147 16.94 -17.49 -0.04
C ASN A 147 17.18 -18.52 1.09
N GLY A 148 16.25 -18.61 2.05
CA GLY A 148 16.35 -19.50 3.21
C GLY A 148 17.26 -18.99 4.34
N GLN A 149 17.94 -17.86 4.17
CA GLN A 149 18.71 -17.21 5.22
C GLN A 149 17.82 -16.28 6.05
N VAL A 150 17.74 -16.53 7.35
CA VAL A 150 17.03 -15.68 8.30
C VAL A 150 17.93 -14.55 8.77
N THR A 151 17.39 -13.33 8.80
CA THR A 151 18.03 -12.15 9.39
C THR A 151 17.07 -11.48 10.35
N ASP A 152 17.45 -11.35 11.62
CA ASP A 152 16.65 -10.62 12.60
C ASP A 152 16.70 -9.10 12.32
N ILE A 153 15.55 -8.45 12.40
CA ILE A 153 15.37 -7.02 12.17
C ILE A 153 15.41 -6.32 13.55
N PRO A 154 16.35 -5.37 13.76
CA PRO A 154 16.39 -4.57 14.98
C PRO A 154 15.08 -3.83 15.21
N GLU A 155 14.63 -3.73 16.46
CA GLU A 155 13.34 -3.12 16.83
C GLU A 155 13.09 -1.76 16.17
N LYS A 156 14.11 -0.90 16.15
CA LYS A 156 14.09 0.44 15.52
C LYS A 156 13.86 0.45 14.00
N SER A 157 13.99 -0.70 13.33
CA SER A 157 13.88 -0.87 11.88
C SER A 157 12.67 -1.70 11.47
N ARG A 158 11.92 -2.26 12.43
CA ARG A 158 10.72 -3.09 12.15
C ARG A 158 9.56 -2.27 11.63
N HIS A 159 9.48 -1.00 12.01
CA HIS A 159 8.43 -0.07 11.59
C HIS A 159 9.04 1.07 10.79
N GLN A 160 8.41 1.38 9.68
CA GLN A 160 8.78 2.50 8.82
C GLN A 160 7.54 3.35 8.59
N GLU A 161 7.68 4.65 8.70
CA GLU A 161 6.60 5.60 8.41
C GLU A 161 7.10 6.65 7.42
N VAL A 162 6.27 6.93 6.41
CA VAL A 162 6.57 7.91 5.37
C VAL A 162 5.35 8.82 5.20
N PRO A 163 5.51 10.16 5.34
CA PRO A 163 4.46 11.10 4.98
C PRO A 163 4.03 10.91 3.53
N GLN A 164 2.74 10.98 3.28
CA GLN A 164 2.15 10.68 1.98
C GLN A 164 1.04 11.66 1.67
N THR A 165 1.01 12.13 0.43
CA THR A 165 -0.10 12.94 -0.08
C THR A 165 -0.94 12.08 -1.02
N PHE A 166 -2.17 11.79 -0.61
CA PHE A 166 -3.15 11.03 -1.38
C PHE A 166 -3.91 12.00 -2.28
N LYS A 167 -3.79 11.86 -3.60
CA LYS A 167 -4.50 12.71 -4.58
C LYS A 167 -5.45 11.88 -5.43
N GLY A 168 -6.65 12.40 -5.62
CA GLY A 168 -7.65 11.83 -6.52
C GLY A 168 -8.13 12.88 -7.50
N THR A 169 -8.10 12.58 -8.80
CA THR A 169 -8.74 13.40 -9.82
C THR A 169 -9.92 12.65 -10.40
N TYR A 170 -11.12 13.23 -10.33
CA TYR A 170 -12.32 12.63 -10.90
C TYR A 170 -12.52 13.09 -12.34
N LYS A 171 -12.59 12.15 -13.29
CA LYS A 171 -12.78 12.48 -14.71
C LYS A 171 -13.51 11.34 -15.41
N ASP A 172 -14.43 11.70 -16.32
CA ASP A 172 -15.13 10.74 -17.19
C ASP A 172 -15.81 9.58 -16.44
N GLY A 173 -16.39 9.89 -15.27
CA GLY A 173 -17.09 8.91 -14.44
C GLY A 173 -16.18 7.98 -13.63
N LYS A 174 -14.89 8.31 -13.50
CA LYS A 174 -13.89 7.46 -12.83
C LYS A 174 -12.88 8.31 -12.05
N TRP A 175 -12.32 7.73 -10.98
CA TRP A 175 -11.16 8.30 -10.32
C TRP A 175 -9.86 7.92 -11.03
N GLU A 176 -8.88 8.81 -10.96
CA GLU A 176 -7.46 8.50 -11.10
C GLU A 176 -6.78 8.86 -9.77
N ILE A 177 -6.14 7.87 -9.14
CA ILE A 177 -5.59 7.98 -7.79
C ILE A 177 -4.08 7.97 -7.84
N ASP A 178 -3.47 9.03 -7.33
CA ASP A 178 -2.03 9.20 -7.24
C ASP A 178 -1.62 9.15 -5.76
N LEU A 179 -0.88 8.10 -5.40
CA LEU A 179 -0.27 7.95 -4.08
C LEU A 179 1.11 8.58 -4.13
N GLY A 180 1.13 9.91 -4.22
CA GLY A 180 2.37 10.65 -4.38
C GLY A 180 3.24 10.55 -3.13
N MET A 181 4.45 10.00 -3.28
CA MET A 181 5.55 10.24 -2.34
C MET A 181 5.71 11.74 -2.15
N SER A 182 5.37 12.24 -0.96
CA SER A 182 5.54 13.65 -0.63
C SER A 182 6.99 14.03 -0.93
N SER A 183 7.18 15.02 -1.79
CA SER A 183 8.46 15.41 -2.39
C SER A 183 9.45 16.06 -1.41
N SER A 184 9.54 15.59 -0.18
CA SER A 184 10.49 16.07 0.83
C SER A 184 11.62 15.08 1.15
N ALA A 185 11.83 14.08 0.28
CA ALA A 185 12.96 13.15 0.40
C ALA A 185 13.74 13.00 -0.92
N SER A 186 14.06 14.09 -1.62
CA SER A 186 15.28 14.18 -2.46
C SER A 186 15.53 15.60 -2.97
N SER A 187 15.93 16.50 -2.08
CA SER A 187 16.67 17.72 -2.44
C SER A 187 17.82 17.89 -1.47
N GLY A 188 18.90 17.13 -1.69
CA GLY A 188 20.09 17.21 -0.84
C GLY A 188 21.22 16.27 -1.22
N ALA A 189 21.79 16.40 -2.41
CA ALA A 189 23.20 16.09 -2.67
C ALA A 189 23.64 16.64 -4.04
N SER A 190 23.90 17.94 -4.10
CA SER A 190 24.74 18.51 -5.15
C SER A 190 26.21 18.47 -4.73
N GLY A 191 27.04 17.78 -5.52
CA GLY A 191 28.47 18.07 -5.67
C GLY A 191 29.46 17.33 -4.75
N GLY A 192 30.31 16.48 -5.34
CA GLY A 192 31.54 16.00 -4.69
C GLY A 192 32.03 14.66 -5.23
N ALA A 193 33.25 14.62 -5.75
CA ALA A 193 33.82 13.53 -6.55
C ALA A 193 34.15 12.21 -5.80
N SER A 194 34.18 11.14 -6.61
CA SER A 194 35.13 10.01 -6.61
C SER A 194 35.04 8.84 -5.61
N THR A 195 34.93 7.65 -6.25
CA THR A 195 35.38 6.29 -5.89
C THR A 195 34.68 5.52 -4.78
N GLY A 196 34.20 4.31 -5.12
CA GLY A 196 33.93 3.24 -4.17
C GLY A 196 32.70 2.41 -4.52
N SER A 197 32.93 1.23 -5.11
CA SER A 197 31.93 0.20 -5.39
C SER A 197 31.10 -0.18 -4.15
N GLY A 198 29.78 -0.33 -4.35
CA GLY A 198 28.87 -0.81 -3.31
C GLY A 198 27.42 -0.46 -3.63
N SER A 199 26.86 -1.06 -4.68
CA SER A 199 25.42 -0.92 -4.99
C SER A 199 24.60 -1.65 -3.92
N GLY A 200 24.05 -0.88 -2.99
CA GLY A 200 23.09 -1.31 -1.98
C GLY A 200 22.12 -0.18 -1.68
N GLY A 201 21.46 0.34 -2.71
CA GLY A 201 20.40 1.33 -2.58
C GLY A 201 19.10 0.61 -2.22
N GLY A 202 18.82 0.50 -0.92
CA GLY A 202 17.50 0.14 -0.41
C GLY A 202 16.48 1.25 -0.71
N PHE A 203 15.22 0.83 -0.90
CA PHE A 203 14.06 1.59 -1.38
C PHE A 203 13.90 1.71 -2.90
N GLY A 204 14.04 0.59 -3.61
CA GLY A 204 12.96 0.17 -4.49
C GLY A 204 12.09 -0.75 -3.65
N PHE A 205 10.77 -0.54 -3.65
CA PHE A 205 9.89 -1.44 -2.92
C PHE A 205 10.11 -2.91 -3.28
#